data_AF-A0A5K0XM87-F1
#
_entry.id   AF-A0A5K0XM87-F1
#
_cell.length_a   1.000
_cell.length_b   1.000
_cell.length_c   1.000
_cell.angle_alpha   90.00
_cell.angle_beta   90.00
_cell.angle_gamma   90.00
#
_symmetry.space_group_name_H-M   'P 1'
#
loop_
_entity.id
_entity.type
_entity.pdbx_description
1 polymer ?
#
loop_
_entity_poly.entity_id
_entity_poly.type
_entity_poly.pdbx_seq_one_letter_code
_entity_poly.pdbx_strand_id
1 'polypeptide(L)' 'KPLGLLSLLDEESTFPNGTDLTFADKLKQHLRDNSCFKEERGTAFSILHYAGK' A
#
# COMPACT_ATOMS: atom_id res chain seq x y z
N LYS A 1 16.19 -5.52 -1.11
CA LYS A 1 15.49 -4.22 -1.03
C LYS A 1 14.05 -4.50 -0.62
N PRO A 2 13.51 -3.84 0.42
CA PRO A 2 12.08 -3.96 0.72
C PRO A 2 11.24 -3.46 -0.46
N LEU A 3 10.11 -4.11 -0.73
CA LEU A 3 9.16 -3.68 -1.77
C LEU A 3 8.52 -2.37 -1.33
N GLY A 4 8.62 -1.34 -2.17
CA GLY A 4 7.99 -0.04 -1.93
C GLY A 4 6.57 0.02 -2.49
N LEU A 5 5.83 1.08 -2.13
CA LEU A 5 4.45 1.30 -2.56
C LEU A 5 4.25 1.17 -4.08
N LEU A 6 5.11 1.81 -4.88
CA LEU A 6 5.03 1.75 -6.35
C LEU A 6 5.31 0.35 -6.89
N SER A 7 6.28 -0.37 -6.31
CA SER A 7 6.58 -1.74 -6.74
C SER A 7 5.43 -2.70 -6.44
N LEU A 8 4.74 -2.51 -5.31
CA LEU A 8 3.54 -3.30 -4.97
C LEU A 8 2.36 -2.97 -5.88
N LEU A 9 2.25 -1.71 -6.32
CA LEU A 9 1.23 -1.28 -7.29
C LEU A 9 1.49 -1.90 -8.66
N ASP A 10 2.73 -1.87 -9.14
CA ASP A 10 3.11 -2.50 -10.42
C ASP A 10 2.84 -4.01 -10.39
N GLU A 11 3.16 -4.68 -9.29
CA GLU A 11 2.87 -6.10 -9.10
C GLU A 11 1.37 -6.38 -9.15
N GLU A 12 0.56 -5.63 -8.40
CA GLU A 12 -0.90 -5.86 -8.37
C GLU A 12 -1.58 -5.50 -9.70
N SER A 13 -1.09 -4.48 -10.39
CA SER A 13 -1.60 -4.05 -11.71
C SER A 13 -1.32 -5.07 -12.81
N THR A 14 -0.31 -5.93 -12.62
CA THR A 14 0.03 -7.02 -13.55
C THR A 14 -0.51 -8.37 -13.10
N PHE A 15 -1.10 -8.44 -11.90
CA PHE A 15 -1.65 -9.67 -11.35
C PHE A 15 -3.03 -10.00 -11.95
N PRO A 16 -3.27 -11.23 -12.41
CA PRO A 16 -4.60 -11.63 -12.88
C PRO A 16 -5.62 -11.52 -11.75
N ASN A 17 -6.69 -10.74 -11.96
CA ASN A 17 -7.71 -10.43 -10.96
C ASN A 17 -7.24 -9.55 -9.78
N GLY A 18 -6.18 -8.74 -9.98
CA GLY A 18 -5.82 -7.69 -9.05
C GLY A 18 -6.98 -6.71 -8.85
N THR A 19 -7.21 -6.31 -7.60
CA THR A 19 -8.27 -5.37 -7.21
C THR A 19 -7.70 -4.31 -6.26
N ASP A 20 -8.40 -3.20 -6.11
CA ASP A 20 -8.02 -2.17 -5.13
C ASP A 20 -8.00 -2.73 -3.69
N LEU A 21 -8.85 -3.72 -3.39
CA LEU A 21 -8.88 -4.36 -2.08
C LEU A 21 -7.64 -5.21 -1.84
N THR A 22 -7.29 -6.06 -2.80
CA THR A 22 -6.08 -6.90 -2.71
C THR A 22 -4.82 -6.05 -2.70
N PHE A 23 -4.80 -4.93 -3.44
CA PHE A 23 -3.73 -3.94 -3.35
C PHE A 23 -3.62 -3.33 -1.95
N ALA A 24 -4.73 -2.85 -1.38
CA ALA A 24 -4.74 -2.24 -0.06
C ALA A 24 -4.29 -3.23 1.03
N ASP A 25 -4.70 -4.50 0.95
CA ASP A 25 -4.26 -5.53 1.88
C ASP A 25 -2.76 -5.85 1.74
N LYS A 26 -2.24 -5.84 0.51
CA LYS A 26 -0.80 -5.97 0.24
C LYS A 26 -0.01 -4.82 0.84
N LEU A 27 -0.48 -3.57 0.68
CA LEU A 27 0.14 -2.42 1.33
C LEU A 27 0.17 -2.57 2.86
N LYS A 28 -0.94 -2.99 3.48
CA LYS A 28 -0.99 -3.26 4.93
C LYS A 28 0.03 -4.32 5.34
N GLN A 29 0.11 -5.44 4.62
CA GLN A 29 1.02 -6.53 4.95
C GLN A 29 2.50 -6.12 4.87
N HIS A 30 2.86 -5.33 3.86
CA HIS A 30 4.26 -4.97 3.59
C HIS A 30 4.72 -3.68 4.27
N LEU A 31 3.81 -2.75 4.58
CA LEU A 31 4.14 -1.42 5.10
C LEU A 31 3.66 -1.17 6.54
N ARG A 32 3.02 -2.13 7.21
CA ARG A 32 2.53 -1.97 8.61
C ARG A 32 3.57 -1.47 9.60
N ASP A 33 4.85 -1.83 9.41
CA ASP A 33 5.94 -1.46 10.32
C ASP A 33 6.56 -0.10 9.97
N ASN A 34 6.11 0.53 8.88
CA ASN A 34 6.55 1.86 8.47
C ASN A 34 5.68 2.94 9.16
N SER A 35 6.30 3.76 10.01
CA SER A 35 5.61 4.82 10.75
C SER A 35 4.94 5.88 9.88
N CYS A 36 5.35 6.01 8.61
CA CYS A 36 4.72 6.92 7.65
C CYS A 36 3.53 6.29 6.92
N PHE A 37 3.25 5.00 7.10
CA PHE A 37 2.08 4.34 6.53
C PHE A 37 0.99 4.19 7.61
N LYS A 38 -0.24 4.49 7.23
CA LYS A 38 -1.40 4.26 8.10
C LYS A 38 -2.48 3.51 7.34
N GLU A 39 -2.89 2.38 7.90
CA GLU A 39 -4.02 1.61 7.41
C GLU A 39 -5.34 2.37 7.62
N GLU A 40 -6.24 2.25 6.65
CA GLU A 40 -7.62 2.75 6.73
C GLU A 40 -8.58 1.61 6.34
N ARG A 41 -9.89 1.84 6.50
CA ARG A 41 -10.91 0.83 6.20
C ARG A 41 -11.11 0.66 4.69
N GLY A 42 -11.35 -0.58 4.26
CA GLY A 42 -11.60 -0.91 2.86
C GLY A 42 -10.34 -0.75 2.01
N THR A 43 -10.49 -0.04 0.89
CA THR A 43 -9.44 0.20 -0.12
C THR A 43 -8.59 1.45 0.15
N ALA A 44 -8.91 2.20 1.22
CA ALA A 44 -8.20 3.43 1.55
C ALA A 44 -6.91 3.15 2.34
N PHE A 45 -5.96 4.07 2.23
CA PHE A 45 -4.75 4.14 3.05
C PHE A 45 -4.29 5.61 3.16
N SER A 46 -3.46 5.92 4.15
CA SER A 46 -2.85 7.25 4.32
C SER A 46 -1.32 7.15 4.36
N ILE A 47 -0.65 8.15 3.80
CA ILE A 47 0.81 8.32 3.87
C ILE A 47 1.12 9.63 4.57
N LEU A 48 1.97 9.61 5.59
CA LEU A 48 2.53 10.81 6.20
C LEU A 48 3.65 11.33 5.29
N HIS A 49 3.36 12.39 4.54
CA HIS A 49 4.35 13.04 3.67
C HIS A 49 5.13 14.11 4.45
N TYR A 50 6.25 14.58 3.89
CA TYR A 50 7.07 15.63 4.50
C TYR A 50 6.28 16.92 4.79
N ALA A 51 5.26 17.22 3.98
CA ALA A 51 4.38 18.37 4.17
C ALA A 51 3.25 18.13 5.20
N GLY A 52 3.25 17.00 5.90
CA GLY A 52 2.16 16.55 6.78
C GLY A 52 1.28 15.48 6.14
N LYS A 53 0.11 15.24 6.74
CA LYS A 53 -0.96 14.40 6.18
C LYS A 53 -1.79 15.21 5.19
#